data_AF-A0A7L0K7G2-F1
#
_entry.id   AF-A0A7L0K7G2-F1
#
_cell.length_a   1.000
_cell.length_b   1.000
_cell.length_c   1.000
_cell.angle_alpha   90.00
_cell.angle_beta   90.00
_cell.angle_gamma   90.00
#
_symmetry.space_group_name_H-M   'P 1'
#
loop_
_entity.id
_entity.type
_entity.pdbx_description
1 polymer ?
#
loop_
_entity_poly.entity_id
_entity_poly.type
_entity_poly.pdbx_seq_one_letter_code
_entity_poly.pdbx_strand_id
1 'polypeptide(L)' 'SLSPFEQRAFPNVLSHGLPNVWRRFRSQVFKVVPPFLGAYLLYSWGTQEFERLKRKNPADYENDQ' A
#
# COMPACT_ATOMS: atom_id res chain seq x y z
N SER A 1 -36.54 -13.53 -16.55
CA SER A 1 -35.14 -13.53 -17.03
C SER A 1 -35.16 -13.37 -18.54
N LEU A 2 -34.24 -12.59 -19.12
CA LEU A 2 -34.09 -12.48 -20.59
C LEU A 2 -33.15 -13.59 -21.10
N SER A 3 -33.28 -13.99 -22.36
CA SER A 3 -32.31 -14.90 -22.98
C SER A 3 -30.90 -14.28 -22.94
N PRO A 4 -29.83 -15.05 -22.68
CA PRO A 4 -28.46 -14.53 -22.73
C PRO A 4 -28.10 -13.89 -24.08
N PHE A 5 -28.68 -14.37 -25.18
CA PHE A 5 -28.47 -13.81 -26.53
C PHE A 5 -29.20 -12.48 -26.76
N GLU A 6 -30.10 -12.11 -25.86
CA GLU A 6 -30.85 -10.85 -25.88
C GLU A 6 -30.27 -9.82 -24.90
N GLN A 7 -29.27 -10.19 -24.11
CA GLN A 7 -28.62 -9.32 -23.14
C GLN A 7 -27.21 -8.95 -23.59
N ARG A 8 -26.72 -7.81 -23.09
CA ARG A 8 -25.31 -7.44 -23.21
C ARG A 8 -24.53 -8.16 -22.12
N ALA A 9 -23.41 -8.79 -22.45
CA ALA A 9 -22.54 -9.45 -21.47
C ALA A 9 -21.93 -8.46 -20.46
N PHE A 10 -21.65 -7.22 -20.89
CA PHE A 10 -21.08 -6.16 -20.06
C PHE A 10 -21.93 -4.87 -20.15
N PRO A 11 -23.12 -4.85 -19.56
CA PRO A 11 -23.95 -3.65 -19.57
C PRO A 11 -23.41 -2.63 -18.54
N ASN A 12 -23.51 -1.35 -18.87
CA ASN A 12 -23.31 -0.23 -17.92
C ASN A 12 -21.97 -0.22 -17.16
N VAL A 13 -20.88 -0.69 -17.80
CA VAL A 13 -19.56 -0.74 -17.18
C VAL A 13 -19.12 0.62 -16.65
N LEU A 14 -19.33 1.69 -17.41
CA LEU A 14 -18.92 3.04 -17.01
C LEU A 14 -19.93 3.71 -16.08
N SER A 15 -21.23 3.63 -16.39
CA SER A 15 -22.29 4.32 -15.64
C SER A 15 -22.61 3.67 -14.30
N HIS A 16 -22.43 2.36 -14.16
CA HIS A 16 -22.75 1.62 -12.93
C HIS A 16 -21.59 0.75 -12.42
N GLY A 17 -20.78 0.17 -13.30
CA GLY A 17 -19.64 -0.65 -12.91
C GLY A 17 -18.58 0.15 -12.15
N LEU A 18 -18.00 1.17 -12.78
CA LEU A 18 -16.94 2.00 -12.19
C LEU A 18 -17.37 2.69 -10.88
N PRO A 19 -18.55 3.33 -10.79
CA PRO A 19 -19.00 3.91 -9.52
C PRO A 19 -19.13 2.88 -8.40
N ASN A 20 -19.57 1.65 -8.72
CA ASN A 20 -19.65 0.58 -7.72
C ASN A 20 -18.28 0.05 -7.31
N VAL A 21 -17.33 -0.08 -8.23
CA VAL A 21 -15.94 -0.42 -7.91
C VAL A 21 -15.35 0.63 -6.97
N TRP A 22 -15.51 1.91 -7.29
CA TRP A 22 -15.04 3.00 -6.43
C TRP A 22 -15.69 2.99 -5.05
N ARG A 23 -17.01 2.80 -4.98
CA ARG A 23 -17.75 2.67 -3.71
C ARG A 23 -17.20 1.52 -2.86
N ARG A 24 -16.94 0.36 -3.45
CA ARG A 24 -16.37 -0.82 -2.77
C ARG A 24 -14.95 -0.53 -2.28
N PHE A 25 -14.08 0.00 -3.14
CA PHE A 25 -12.72 0.39 -2.79
C PHE A 25 -12.69 1.37 -1.60
N ARG A 26 -13.43 2.48 -1.69
CA ARG A 26 -13.46 3.53 -0.65
C ARG A 26 -13.92 2.98 0.71
N SER A 27 -14.84 2.01 0.72
CA SER A 27 -15.34 1.42 1.98
C SER A 27 -14.31 0.53 2.70
N GLN A 28 -13.26 0.09 2.01
CA GLN A 28 -12.26 -0.84 2.54
C GLN A 28 -10.88 -0.20 2.70
N VAL A 29 -10.55 0.81 1.90
CA VAL A 29 -9.19 1.38 1.86
C VAL A 29 -8.68 1.78 3.25
N PHE A 30 -9.49 2.44 4.08
CA PHE A 30 -9.09 2.86 5.42
C PHE A 30 -9.10 1.75 6.48
N LYS A 31 -9.62 0.56 6.17
CA LYS A 31 -9.52 -0.62 7.05
C LYS A 31 -8.27 -1.43 6.72
N VAL A 32 -7.91 -1.49 5.44
CA VAL A 32 -6.84 -2.35 4.94
C VAL A 32 -5.50 -1.61 4.85
N VAL A 33 -5.47 -0.38 4.34
CA VAL A 33 -4.22 0.34 4.05
C VAL A 33 -3.45 0.76 5.30
N PRO A 34 -4.06 1.27 6.40
CA PRO A 34 -3.30 1.75 7.55
C PRO A 34 -2.31 0.75 8.17
N PRO A 35 -2.69 -0.52 8.46
CA PRO A 35 -1.72 -1.48 8.99
C PRO A 35 -0.58 -1.79 8.00
N PHE A 36 -0.86 -1.86 6.70
CA PHE A 36 0.19 -2.04 5.68
C PHE A 36 1.14 -0.84 5.61
N LEU A 37 0.62 0.37 5.68
CA LEU A 37 1.45 1.58 5.72
C LEU A 37 2.33 1.58 6.98
N GLY A 38 1.78 1.22 8.14
CA GLY A 38 2.55 1.08 9.38
C GLY A 38 3.68 0.06 9.25
N ALA A 39 3.39 -1.12 8.68
CA ALA A 39 4.40 -2.14 8.42
C ALA A 39 5.50 -1.66 7.47
N TYR A 40 5.14 -0.93 6.42
CA TYR A 40 6.10 -0.37 5.46
C TYR A 40 7.01 0.68 6.10
N LEU A 41 6.47 1.54 6.95
CA LEU A 41 7.25 2.53 7.70
C LEU A 41 8.21 1.85 8.67
N LEU A 42 7.74 0.83 9.40
CA LEU A 42 8.58 0.04 10.31
C LEU A 42 9.73 -0.65 9.57
N TYR A 43 9.43 -1.26 8.42
CA TYR A 43 10.43 -1.89 7.55
C TYR A 43 11.48 -0.88 7.08
N SER A 44 11.05 0.28 6.60
CA SER A 44 11.93 1.32 6.07
C SER A 44 12.83 1.89 7.17
N TRP A 45 12.26 2.22 8.33
CA TRP A 45 13.02 2.71 9.48
C TRP A 45 14.01 1.65 9.96
N GLY A 46 13.59 0.41 10.15
CA GLY A 46 14.45 -0.67 10.65
C GLY A 46 15.61 -0.95 9.72
N THR A 47 15.39 -0.90 8.40
CA THR A 47 16.45 -1.08 7.40
C THR A 47 17.46 0.06 7.46
N GLN A 48 16.99 1.31 7.45
CA GLN A 48 17.86 2.49 7.50
C GLN A 48 18.66 2.57 8.80
N GLU A 49 18.02 2.29 9.94
CA GLU A 49 18.67 2.34 11.25
C GLU A 49 19.73 1.24 11.38
N PHE A 50 19.43 0.03 10.89
CA PHE A 50 20.41 -1.06 10.87
C PHE A 50 21.63 -0.73 10.00
N GLU A 51 21.43 -0.12 8.83
CA GLU A 51 22.53 0.34 7.98
C GLU A 51 23.33 1.47 8.64
N ARG A 52 22.67 2.41 9.32
CA ARG A 52 23.30 3.50 10.06
C ARG A 52 24.21 2.97 11.16
N LEU A 53 23.71 2.04 11.97
CA LEU A 53 24.44 1.45 13.10
C LEU A 53 25.63 0.58 12.67
N LYS A 54 25.62 0.07 11.43
CA LYS A 54 26.78 -0.63 10.86
C LYS A 54 27.93 0.30 10.47
N ARG A 55 27.67 1.60 10.28
CA ARG A 55 28.73 2.56 9.95
C ARG A 55 29.55 2.85 11.20
N LYS A 56 30.87 2.86 11.04
CA LYS A 56 31.79 3.27 12.11
C LYS A 56 31.51 4.73 12.49
N ASN A 57 31.49 5.02 13.77
CA ASN A 57 31.36 6.38 14.27
C ASN A 57 32.75 7.04 14.31
N PRO A 58 33.01 8.11 13.53
CA PRO A 58 34.31 8.78 13.53
C PRO A 58 34.73 9.30 14.91
N ALA A 59 33.76 9.69 15.75
CA ALA A 59 34.01 10.21 17.09
C ALA A 59 34.66 9.17 18.03
N ASP A 60 34.54 7.88 17.74
CA ASP A 60 35.15 6.81 18.54
C ASP A 60 36.69 6.77 18.38
N TYR A 61 37.23 7.44 17.35
CA TYR A 61 38.66 7.41 17.01
C TYR A 61 39.36 8.77 17.19
N GLU A 62 38.68 9.78 17.75
CA GLU A 62 39.22 11.14 17.87
C GLU A 62 40.42 11.24 18.85
N ASN A 63 40.49 10.34 19.85
CA ASN A 63 41.53 10.34 20.88
C ASN A 63 42.39 9.06 20.87
N ASP A 64 42.33 8.29 19.78
CA ASP A 64 43.16 7.09 19.61
C ASP A 64 44.55 7.55 19.11
N GLN A 65 45.51 7.65 20.03
CA GLN A 65 46.92 7.99 19.78
C GLN A 65 47.82 6.76 19.88
#